data_AF-A0A662UMD0-F1
#
_entry.id   AF-A0A662UMD0-F1
#
_cell.length_a   1.000
_cell.length_b   1.000
_cell.length_c   1.000
_cell.angle_alpha   90.00
_cell.angle_beta   90.00
_cell.angle_gamma   90.00
#
_symmetry.space_group_name_H-M   'P 1'
#
loop_
_entity.id
_entity.type
_entity.pdbx_description
1 polymer ?
#
loop_
_entity_poly.entity_id
_entity_poly.type
_entity_poly.pdbx_seq_one_letter_code
_entity_poly.pdbx_strand_id
1 'polypeptide(L)'
;MNPIKVVFLGSRGPTAGDDDMPGVLISYGKHLVLIDASEGIQKRIAIAGYSIVKVSKILITHLHGDHILGLIPLLQSMSLSGVKEDVDVVGPPGISSYLDTNFNKLFFKPSFNLHVKEVLNECFKLAHGIVACAFPLDHGIPT
;
A
#
# COMPACT_ATOMS: atom_id res chain seq x y z
N MET A 1 -12.14 -21.72 9.27
CA MET A 1 -11.52 -20.71 8.37
C MET A 1 -11.06 -19.54 9.21
N ASN A 2 -9.88 -18.98 8.96
CA ASN A 2 -9.47 -17.76 9.65
C ASN A 2 -10.33 -16.59 9.12
N PRO A 3 -10.95 -15.77 10.00
CA PRO A 3 -11.79 -14.68 9.56
C PRO A 3 -10.97 -13.61 8.82
N ILE A 4 -11.58 -12.98 7.82
CA ILE A 4 -11.05 -11.75 7.22
C ILE A 4 -11.25 -10.62 8.23
N LYS A 5 -10.21 -9.85 8.51
CA LYS A 5 -10.28 -8.65 9.36
C LYS A 5 -9.97 -7.42 8.53
N VAL A 6 -10.75 -6.37 8.75
CA VAL A 6 -10.50 -5.02 8.21
C VAL A 6 -10.03 -4.16 9.37
N VAL A 7 -8.85 -3.57 9.25
CA VAL A 7 -8.22 -2.77 10.28
C VAL A 7 -7.97 -1.38 9.71
N PHE A 8 -8.65 -0.38 10.26
CA PHE A 8 -8.41 1.02 9.92
C PHE A 8 -7.14 1.49 10.62
N LEU A 9 -6.17 1.90 9.82
CA LEU A 9 -4.89 2.43 10.29
C LEU A 9 -4.95 3.95 10.46
N GLY A 10 -5.79 4.61 9.67
CA GLY A 10 -6.20 6.01 9.76
C GLY A 10 -7.37 6.29 8.80
N SER A 11 -8.08 7.40 9.01
CA SER A 11 -9.35 7.70 8.33
C SER A 11 -9.59 9.19 8.06
N ARG A 12 -8.56 10.04 8.26
CA ARG A 12 -8.67 11.49 8.10
C ARG A 12 -8.37 11.93 6.66
N GLY A 13 -8.81 13.12 6.26
CA GLY A 13 -8.39 13.77 5.01
C GLY A 13 -7.08 14.57 5.11
N PRO A 14 -6.68 15.30 4.05
CA PRO A 14 -5.37 15.93 3.89
C PRO A 14 -5.21 17.26 4.65
N THR A 15 -5.47 17.27 5.96
CA THR A 15 -5.32 18.45 6.82
C THR A 15 -4.22 18.25 7.89
N ALA A 16 -4.01 19.19 8.79
CA ALA A 16 -3.31 18.92 10.06
C ALA A 16 -4.33 18.44 11.12
N GLY A 17 -3.94 17.51 11.99
CA GLY A 17 -4.80 17.00 13.05
C GLY A 17 -4.21 15.80 13.77
N ASP A 18 -4.86 15.40 14.86
CA ASP A 18 -4.38 14.32 15.73
C ASP A 18 -4.68 12.90 15.19
N ASP A 19 -5.66 12.77 14.28
CA ASP A 19 -5.94 11.48 13.65
C ASP A 19 -5.00 11.17 12.49
N ASP A 20 -4.72 9.89 12.27
CA ASP A 20 -3.85 9.43 11.19
C ASP A 20 -4.55 9.48 9.81
N MET A 21 -3.73 9.66 8.78
CA MET A 21 -4.14 9.74 7.37
C MET A 21 -4.58 8.37 6.82
N PRO A 22 -5.26 8.32 5.65
CA PRO A 22 -5.94 7.13 5.15
C PRO A 22 -5.06 5.88 5.03
N GLY A 23 -5.53 4.79 5.58
CA GLY A 23 -4.91 3.48 5.37
C GLY A 23 -5.77 2.37 5.94
N VAL A 24 -5.96 1.31 5.17
CA VAL A 24 -6.74 0.15 5.58
C VAL A 24 -5.92 -1.11 5.37
N LEU A 25 -5.82 -1.93 6.41
CA LEU A 25 -5.16 -3.23 6.36
C LEU A 25 -6.21 -4.33 6.34
N ILE A 26 -6.20 -5.14 5.29
CA ILE A 26 -6.98 -6.36 5.19
C ILE A 26 -6.08 -7.51 5.62
N SER A 27 -6.46 -8.18 6.70
CA SER A 27 -5.76 -9.37 7.21
C SER A 27 -6.58 -10.63 6.93
N TYR A 28 -5.94 -11.61 6.27
CA TYR A 28 -6.50 -12.95 6.11
C TYR A 28 -5.39 -14.00 6.29
N GLY A 29 -5.60 -14.92 7.22
CA GLY A 29 -4.59 -15.93 7.53
C GLY A 29 -3.26 -15.32 7.96
N LYS A 30 -2.21 -15.51 7.15
CA LYS A 30 -0.85 -14.97 7.39
C LYS A 30 -0.51 -13.80 6.46
N HIS A 31 -1.40 -13.38 5.58
CA HIS A 31 -1.14 -12.37 4.57
C HIS A 31 -1.84 -11.06 4.93
N LEU A 32 -1.17 -9.95 4.59
CA LEU A 32 -1.70 -8.61 4.74
C LEU A 32 -1.76 -7.93 3.38
N VAL A 33 -2.88 -7.28 3.12
CA VAL A 33 -3.07 -6.39 1.97
C VAL A 33 -3.30 -4.99 2.54
N LEU A 34 -2.46 -4.06 2.11
CA LEU A 34 -2.57 -2.65 2.49
C LEU A 34 -3.34 -1.91 1.39
N ILE A 35 -4.32 -1.09 1.75
CA ILE A 35 -4.99 -0.13 0.87
C ILE A 35 -4.61 1.26 1.35
N ASP A 36 -3.99 2.02 0.45
CA ASP A 36 -3.33 3.30 0.66
C ASP A 36 -2.19 3.27 1.69
N ALA A 37 -1.14 4.02 1.39
CA ALA A 37 0.09 4.10 2.15
C ALA A 37 0.38 5.56 2.51
N SER A 38 -0.47 6.11 3.39
CA SER A 38 -0.28 7.42 4.03
C SER A 38 1.07 7.58 4.73
N GLU A 39 1.48 8.83 4.94
CA GLU A 39 2.58 9.14 5.84
C GLU A 39 2.42 8.42 7.20
N GLY A 40 3.51 7.82 7.70
CA GLY A 40 3.51 7.11 8.98
C GLY A 40 2.85 5.72 8.98
N ILE A 41 2.35 5.22 7.84
CA ILE A 41 1.60 3.95 7.77
C ILE A 41 2.32 2.76 8.41
N GLN A 42 3.65 2.66 8.26
CA GLN A 42 4.46 1.60 8.87
C GLN A 42 4.35 1.56 10.41
N LYS A 43 4.25 2.73 11.06
CA LYS A 43 4.05 2.86 12.50
C LYS A 43 2.64 2.40 12.89
N ARG A 44 1.64 2.75 12.09
CA ARG A 44 0.25 2.34 12.31
C ARG A 44 0.06 0.83 12.19
N ILE A 45 0.70 0.20 11.20
CA ILE A 45 0.73 -1.27 11.06
C ILE A 45 1.30 -1.91 12.33
N ALA A 46 2.42 -1.40 12.84
CA ALA A 46 3.05 -1.91 14.05
C ALA A 46 2.17 -1.71 15.31
N ILE A 47 1.58 -0.52 15.48
CA ILE A 47 0.65 -0.22 16.60
C ILE A 47 -0.56 -1.16 16.57
N ALA A 48 -1.06 -1.49 15.37
CA ALA A 48 -2.16 -2.44 15.19
C ALA A 48 -1.77 -3.91 15.45
N GLY A 49 -0.52 -4.19 15.83
CA GLY A 49 -0.02 -5.53 16.15
C GLY A 49 0.36 -6.37 14.94
N TYR A 50 0.53 -5.74 13.77
CA TYR A 50 0.93 -6.41 12.54
C TYR A 50 2.38 -6.10 12.17
N SER A 51 2.96 -6.93 11.31
CA SER A 51 4.32 -6.73 10.82
C SER A 51 4.30 -6.38 9.34
N ILE A 52 5.06 -5.34 8.97
CA ILE A 52 5.23 -4.92 7.57
C ILE A 52 5.79 -6.04 6.69
N VAL A 53 6.52 -7.01 7.27
CA VAL A 53 7.07 -8.13 6.50
C VAL A 53 6.02 -9.10 5.97
N LYS A 54 4.78 -9.02 6.48
CA LYS A 54 3.65 -9.83 6.02
C LYS A 54 2.78 -9.11 4.99
N VAL A 55 3.10 -7.86 4.65
CA VAL A 55 2.43 -7.11 3.60
C VAL A 55 2.96 -7.60 2.26
N SER A 56 2.12 -8.30 1.50
CA SER A 56 2.48 -8.86 0.20
C SER A 56 1.84 -8.11 -0.97
N LYS A 57 0.80 -7.30 -0.71
CA LYS A 57 0.16 -6.45 -1.72
C LYS A 57 -0.17 -5.09 -1.13
N ILE A 58 0.12 -4.04 -1.88
CA ILE A 58 -0.19 -2.65 -1.56
C ILE A 58 -1.04 -2.12 -2.71
N LEU A 59 -2.26 -1.70 -2.41
CA LEU A 59 -3.21 -1.16 -3.36
C LEU A 59 -3.31 0.34 -3.11
N ILE A 60 -2.97 1.16 -4.10
CA ILE A 60 -3.09 2.62 -4.02
C ILE A 60 -4.30 3.04 -4.83
N THR A 61 -5.21 3.77 -4.19
CA THR A 61 -6.45 4.24 -4.83
C THR A 61 -6.15 5.37 -5.82
N HIS A 62 -5.41 6.38 -5.39
CA HIS A 62 -5.05 7.54 -6.20
C HIS A 62 -3.75 8.19 -5.72
N LEU A 63 -3.16 9.09 -6.52
CA LEU A 63 -1.83 9.65 -6.27
C LEU A 63 -1.82 10.99 -5.50
N HIS A 64 -2.83 11.25 -4.67
CA HIS A 64 -2.73 12.35 -3.72
C HIS A 64 -1.75 12.01 -2.59
N GLY A 65 -1.07 13.04 -2.08
CA GLY A 65 -0.01 12.88 -1.11
C GLY A 65 -0.48 12.15 0.15
N ASP A 66 -1.72 12.38 0.55
CA ASP A 66 -2.32 11.72 1.70
C ASP A 66 -2.59 10.24 1.52
N HIS A 67 -2.48 9.68 0.32
CA HIS A 67 -2.64 8.25 0.07
C HIS A 67 -1.32 7.54 -0.28
N ILE A 68 -0.26 8.27 -0.63
CA ILE A 68 0.97 7.67 -1.18
C ILE A 68 2.28 8.09 -0.50
N LEU A 69 2.34 9.18 0.26
CA LEU A 69 3.63 9.68 0.77
C LEU A 69 4.35 8.72 1.74
N GLY A 70 3.64 7.78 2.36
CA GLY A 70 4.23 6.72 3.17
C GLY A 70 4.70 5.50 2.40
N LEU A 71 4.43 5.39 1.09
CA LEU A 71 4.80 4.23 0.28
C LEU A 71 6.32 4.04 0.22
N ILE A 72 7.06 5.12 -0.04
CA ILE A 72 8.54 5.08 -0.13
C ILE A 72 9.19 4.65 1.19
N PRO A 73 8.93 5.31 2.34
CA PRO A 73 9.52 4.88 3.60
C PRO A 73 9.05 3.47 4.03
N LEU A 74 7.84 3.05 3.65
CA LEU A 74 7.37 1.68 3.89
C LEU A 74 8.23 0.66 3.15
N LEU A 75 8.46 0.84 1.84
CA LEU A 75 9.25 -0.07 1.03
C LEU A 75 10.72 -0.13 1.48
N GLN A 76 11.30 1.00 1.90
CA GLN A 76 12.62 1.05 2.53
C GLN A 76 12.64 0.26 3.84
N SER A 77 11.64 0.47 4.70
CA SER A 77 11.53 -0.26 5.97
C SER A 77 11.36 -1.77 5.75
N MET A 78 10.59 -2.18 4.74
CA MET A 78 10.45 -3.58 4.34
C MET A 78 11.79 -4.16 3.87
N SER A 79 12.55 -3.41 3.08
CA SER A 79 13.86 -3.83 2.58
C SER A 79 14.85 -4.08 3.73
N LEU A 80 14.88 -3.16 4.71
CA LEU A 80 15.71 -3.27 5.91
C LEU A 80 15.24 -4.38 6.86
N SER A 81 13.94 -4.66 6.90
CA SER A 81 13.35 -5.73 7.72
C SER A 81 13.55 -7.12 7.13
N GLY A 82 14.22 -7.24 5.98
CA GLY A 82 14.55 -8.53 5.37
C GLY A 82 13.35 -9.26 4.78
N VAL A 83 12.39 -8.54 4.19
CA VAL A 83 11.34 -9.14 3.37
C VAL A 83 11.99 -10.01 2.28
N LYS A 84 11.54 -11.26 2.16
CA LYS A 84 12.05 -12.24 1.19
C LYS A 84 11.03 -12.62 0.12
N GLU A 85 9.76 -12.41 0.42
CA GLU A 85 8.66 -12.68 -0.51
C GLU A 85 8.50 -11.54 -1.50
N ASP A 86 7.87 -11.84 -2.63
CA ASP A 86 7.49 -10.83 -3.62
C ASP A 86 6.44 -9.87 -3.02
N VAL A 87 6.56 -8.59 -3.41
CA VAL A 87 5.63 -7.53 -3.01
C VAL A 87 5.03 -6.93 -4.27
N ASP A 88 3.71 -6.89 -4.34
CA ASP A 88 2.99 -6.22 -5.43
C ASP A 88 2.53 -4.84 -5.00
N VAL A 89 2.82 -3.83 -5.81
CA VAL A 89 2.20 -2.51 -5.74
C VAL A 89 1.25 -2.35 -6.92
N VAL A 90 -0.02 -2.16 -6.65
CA VAL A 90 -1.05 -1.95 -7.65
C VAL A 90 -1.65 -0.56 -7.43
N GLY A 91 -1.70 0.27 -8.47
CA GLY A 91 -2.25 1.62 -8.36
C GLY A 91 -2.65 2.21 -9.71
N PRO A 92 -3.07 3.48 -9.75
CA PRO A 92 -3.43 4.14 -10.99
C PRO A 92 -2.19 4.42 -11.87
N PRO A 93 -2.39 4.81 -13.14
CA PRO A 93 -1.32 5.30 -13.99
C PRO A 93 -0.51 6.41 -13.34
N GLY A 94 0.82 6.29 -13.38
CA GLY A 94 1.77 7.21 -12.77
C GLY A 94 2.46 6.66 -11.52
N ILE A 95 1.94 5.58 -10.90
CA ILE A 95 2.57 4.97 -9.73
C ILE A 95 3.96 4.38 -10.05
N SER A 96 4.16 3.82 -11.26
CA SER A 96 5.48 3.33 -11.66
C SER A 96 6.48 4.49 -11.73
N SER A 97 6.10 5.59 -12.39
CA SER A 97 6.95 6.78 -12.51
C SER A 97 7.26 7.41 -11.14
N TYR A 98 6.29 7.40 -10.22
CA TYR A 98 6.48 7.88 -8.84
C TYR A 98 7.54 7.06 -8.11
N LEU A 99 7.43 5.73 -8.15
CA LEU A 99 8.39 4.83 -7.52
C LEU A 99 9.79 4.98 -8.14
N ASP A 100 9.89 4.91 -9.47
CA ASP A 100 11.16 5.01 -10.18
C ASP A 100 11.88 6.34 -9.89
N THR A 101 11.15 7.45 -9.89
CA THR A 101 11.72 8.77 -9.59
C THR A 101 12.28 8.81 -8.18
N ASN A 102 11.51 8.37 -7.18
CA ASN A 102 11.93 8.41 -5.79
C ASN A 102 13.07 7.42 -5.51
N PHE A 103 13.02 6.22 -6.06
CA PHE A 103 14.09 5.23 -5.93
C PHE A 103 15.41 5.76 -6.47
N ASN A 104 15.38 6.36 -7.66
CA ASN A 104 16.57 6.97 -8.26
C ASN A 104 17.10 8.15 -7.42
N LYS A 105 16.22 9.04 -6.94
CA LYS A 105 16.63 10.21 -6.15
C LYS A 105 17.17 9.84 -4.77
N LEU A 106 16.69 8.74 -4.19
CA LEU A 106 17.07 8.27 -2.87
C LEU A 106 18.17 7.22 -2.89
N PHE A 107 18.68 6.86 -4.08
CA PHE A 107 19.64 5.75 -4.25
C PHE A 107 19.14 4.45 -3.61
N PHE A 108 17.84 4.20 -3.69
CA PHE A 108 17.19 3.06 -3.08
C PHE A 108 16.89 1.99 -4.14
N LYS A 109 17.26 0.76 -3.84
CA LYS A 109 16.85 -0.43 -4.57
C LYS A 109 16.27 -1.43 -3.58
N PRO A 110 15.01 -1.87 -3.73
CA PRO A 110 14.43 -2.91 -2.89
C PRO A 110 15.29 -4.17 -2.86
N SER A 111 15.44 -4.79 -1.69
CA SER A 111 16.13 -6.07 -1.49
C SER A 111 15.26 -7.30 -1.83
N PHE A 112 14.01 -7.07 -2.25
CA PHE A 112 13.02 -8.06 -2.64
C PHE A 112 12.48 -7.74 -4.04
N ASN A 113 11.80 -8.70 -4.65
CA ASN A 113 11.15 -8.47 -5.94
C ASN A 113 9.91 -7.60 -5.73
N LEU A 114 9.93 -6.42 -6.33
CA LEU A 114 8.79 -5.50 -6.34
C LEU A 114 8.15 -5.53 -7.72
N HIS A 115 6.90 -5.98 -7.79
CA HIS A 115 6.10 -5.93 -9.02
C HIS A 115 5.18 -4.72 -8.96
N VAL A 116 5.21 -3.87 -9.99
CA VAL A 116 4.34 -2.68 -10.07
C VAL A 116 3.35 -2.88 -11.19
N LYS A 117 2.05 -2.70 -10.90
CA LYS A 117 0.97 -2.82 -11.88
C LYS A 117 0.09 -1.58 -11.86
N GLU A 118 -0.07 -0.95 -13.01
CA GLU A 118 -1.00 0.16 -13.19
C GLU A 118 -2.37 -0.37 -13.64
N VAL A 119 -3.44 0.02 -12.95
CA VAL A 119 -4.82 -0.42 -13.22
C VAL A 119 -5.78 0.78 -13.10
N LEU A 120 -6.85 0.75 -13.91
CA LEU A 120 -7.95 1.72 -13.82
C LEU A 120 -9.32 1.03 -13.75
N ASN A 121 -9.49 -0.06 -14.50
CA ASN A 121 -10.75 -0.78 -14.58
C ASN A 121 -10.47 -2.27 -14.81
N GLU A 122 -10.05 -2.96 -13.76
CA GLU A 122 -9.66 -4.37 -13.84
C GLU A 122 -9.88 -5.08 -12.50
N CYS A 123 -10.36 -6.33 -12.55
CA CYS A 123 -10.33 -7.22 -11.39
C CYS A 123 -9.10 -8.13 -11.41
N PHE A 124 -8.45 -8.30 -10.27
CA PHE A 124 -7.28 -9.15 -10.11
C PHE A 124 -7.37 -9.96 -8.82
N LYS A 125 -6.70 -11.12 -8.82
CA LYS A 125 -6.69 -12.02 -7.67
C LYS A 125 -5.75 -11.46 -6.60
N LEU A 126 -6.23 -11.45 -5.36
CA LEU A 126 -5.39 -11.29 -4.18
C LEU A 126 -4.84 -12.66 -3.79
N ALA A 127 -5.38 -13.31 -2.76
CA ALA A 127 -5.08 -14.70 -2.44
C ALA A 127 -6.30 -15.41 -1.83
N HIS A 128 -6.24 -16.75 -1.72
CA HIS A 128 -7.28 -17.58 -1.11
C HIS A 128 -8.70 -17.36 -1.69
N GLY A 129 -8.78 -17.07 -3.00
CA GLY A 129 -10.05 -16.82 -3.70
C GLY A 129 -10.58 -15.39 -3.55
N ILE A 130 -9.87 -14.51 -2.83
CA ILE A 130 -10.22 -13.08 -2.75
C ILE A 130 -9.86 -12.39 -4.06
N VAL A 131 -10.78 -11.58 -4.58
CA VAL A 131 -10.63 -10.76 -5.79
C VAL A 131 -10.78 -9.30 -5.39
N ALA A 132 -9.90 -8.45 -5.92
CA ALA A 132 -10.03 -7.00 -5.87
C ALA A 132 -10.41 -6.48 -7.26
N CYS A 133 -11.29 -5.48 -7.32
CA CYS A 133 -11.70 -4.84 -8.57
C CYS A 133 -11.46 -3.34 -8.46
N ALA A 134 -10.64 -2.81 -9.37
CA ALA A 134 -10.48 -1.38 -9.58
C ALA A 134 -11.56 -0.89 -10.55
N PHE A 135 -12.12 0.28 -10.29
CA PHE A 135 -13.10 0.94 -11.14
C PHE A 135 -12.96 2.46 -10.99
N PRO A 136 -13.15 3.22 -12.07
CA PRO A 136 -12.88 4.65 -12.06
C PRO A 136 -13.87 5.43 -11.20
N LEU A 137 -13.38 6.47 -10.53
CA LEU A 137 -14.20 7.40 -9.73
C LEU A 137 -14.09 8.85 -10.23
N ASP A 138 -15.10 9.66 -9.93
CA ASP A 138 -15.07 11.11 -10.19
C ASP A 138 -14.25 11.82 -9.11
N HIS A 139 -12.94 11.96 -9.35
CA HIS A 139 -12.02 12.45 -8.32
C HIS A 139 -10.82 13.24 -8.86
N GLY A 140 -10.99 14.13 -9.84
CA GLY A 140 -10.00 15.15 -10.27
C GLY A 140 -8.65 14.67 -10.83
N ILE A 141 -8.24 13.45 -10.54
CA ILE A 141 -7.05 12.72 -10.97
C ILE A 141 -7.44 11.24 -11.19
N PRO A 142 -6.60 10.45 -11.90
CA PRO A 142 -6.85 9.03 -12.07
C PRO A 142 -7.06 8.31 -10.72
N THR A 143 -8.24 7.72 -10.56
CA THR A 143 -8.74 7.01 -9.38
C THR A 143 -9.57 5.83 -9.85
#